data_AF-A0A973BRW2-F1
#
_entry.id   AF-A0A973BRW2-F1
#
_cell.length_a   1.000
_cell.length_b   1.000
_cell.length_c   1.000
_cell.angle_alpha   90.00
_cell.angle_beta   90.00
_cell.angle_gamma   90.00
#
_symmetry.space_group_name_H-M   'P 1'
#
loop_
_entity.id
_entity.type
_entity.pdbx_description
1 polymer ?
#
loop_
_entity_poly.entity_id
_entity_poly.type
_entity_poly.pdbx_seq_one_letter_code
_entity_poly.pdbx_strand_id
1 'polypeptide(L)'
;MKKFELYHFRKQFPLLQNTSSPRHDKNGKHSAIVYFDNAATTQKPQKVIDSQQDYYCHYNANVHRASHQLSSKATFAFENSRTLVQGFIGAHSIKEIIWTKGATESINIVVQSMARNTLRPGDEIVLCASEHHANIVPWQIVAQQTGALIKILPLTKQGYIDVTKLDNIITDKTKFVACAHISNVLGRINPVEKVIAKAKSVGAISLIDGAQAVAHLAIDVEALDCDFYVFSAHKMYGPTGIGVLYGKKEHLEAMPPYQGGGEMIKTVSFTQETTFNSLPFKFEAGTPNIAAVIAFGESINLLAPYLADINKGYHLYEQELLNYCYQALAKIAQVNFIVEGIPDIGVIAFTLTGHHNHDVATSLDTYGVAIRSGHHCAMPLMANLNIDGCLRVSLAAYNTMAEIDYFIDSINKFLLEPCLEQENPVEKGQLTSTPTNDMADILTLFAKTKGWDSRHREIMLLGKKLPRLEKAQRNDETIIAGCESLAWLSVEQDNQGLFSFTADSDAKIIRGLLVIVFAAFNNKTAQKIHDVDINDYFAELGLMQHLSPSRGNGVLAIVDKIKLLAKP
;
A
#
# COMPACT_ATOMS: atom_id res chain seq x y z
N MET A 1 34.91 8.73 -9.95
CA MET A 1 33.91 8.59 -8.86
C MET A 1 33.92 7.14 -8.35
N LYS A 2 33.68 6.91 -7.06
CA LYS A 2 33.76 5.58 -6.43
C LYS A 2 32.60 4.67 -6.86
N LYS A 3 32.87 3.37 -7.02
CA LYS A 3 31.89 2.29 -7.24
C LYS A 3 30.85 2.29 -6.10
N PHE A 4 29.61 1.86 -6.36
CA PHE A 4 28.62 1.69 -5.30
C PHE A 4 29.11 0.65 -4.28
N GLU A 5 29.04 0.99 -3.01
CA GLU A 5 29.48 0.14 -1.90
C GLU A 5 28.34 -0.04 -0.90
N LEU A 6 27.71 -1.23 -0.93
CA LEU A 6 26.59 -1.60 -0.07
C LEU A 6 26.82 -1.24 1.40
N TYR A 7 27.98 -1.58 1.96
CA TYR A 7 28.29 -1.32 3.37
C TYR A 7 28.19 0.17 3.71
N HIS A 8 28.72 1.05 2.86
CA HIS A 8 28.66 2.49 3.05
C HIS A 8 27.27 3.07 2.82
N PHE A 9 26.48 2.48 1.92
CA PHE A 9 25.09 2.88 1.75
C PHE A 9 24.24 2.47 2.96
N ARG A 10 24.26 1.18 3.33
CA ARG A 10 23.44 0.59 4.40
C ARG A 10 23.76 1.14 5.80
N LYS A 11 25.01 1.48 6.10
CA LYS A 11 25.37 2.08 7.41
C LYS A 11 24.68 3.42 7.70
N GLN A 12 24.15 4.08 6.66
CA GLN A 12 23.43 5.34 6.83
C GLN A 12 22.04 5.14 7.44
N PHE A 13 21.51 3.91 7.50
CA PHE A 13 20.12 3.63 7.91
C PHE A 13 20.08 3.05 9.32
N PRO A 14 19.84 3.86 10.37
CA PRO A 14 19.94 3.41 11.76
C PRO A 14 19.00 2.26 12.12
N LEU A 15 17.78 2.22 11.56
CA LEU A 15 16.83 1.14 11.84
C LEU A 15 17.35 -0.24 11.38
N LEU A 16 18.11 -0.28 10.29
CA LEU A 16 18.69 -1.51 9.75
C LEU A 16 19.93 -1.97 10.52
N GLN A 17 20.52 -1.10 11.34
CA GLN A 17 21.65 -1.39 12.23
C GLN A 17 21.19 -1.75 13.64
N ASN A 18 19.96 -1.38 14.01
CA ASN A 18 19.48 -1.53 15.36
C ASN A 18 19.10 -2.99 15.68
N THR A 19 19.97 -3.68 16.41
CA THR A 19 19.69 -5.02 16.97
C THR A 19 18.88 -4.98 18.27
N SER A 20 18.59 -3.80 18.81
CA SER A 20 17.91 -3.59 20.10
C SER A 20 16.38 -3.51 19.99
N SER A 21 15.81 -3.59 18.79
CA SER A 21 14.35 -3.69 18.65
C SER A 21 13.85 -5.00 19.30
N PRO A 22 12.77 -4.96 20.10
CA PRO A 22 12.27 -6.12 20.82
C PRO A 22 11.64 -7.09 19.82
N ARG A 23 12.43 -8.05 19.33
CA ARG A 23 11.91 -9.22 18.61
C ARG A 23 12.59 -10.46 19.19
N HIS A 24 11.78 -11.31 19.80
CA HIS A 24 12.19 -12.59 20.31
C HIS A 24 12.30 -13.56 19.13
N ASP A 25 13.51 -13.91 18.70
CA ASP A 25 13.66 -15.24 18.12
C ASP A 25 13.43 -16.28 19.24
N LYS A 26 13.02 -17.50 18.89
CA LYS A 26 12.80 -18.58 19.87
C LYS A 26 14.07 -19.00 20.62
N ASN A 27 15.23 -18.42 20.31
CA ASN A 27 16.56 -18.79 20.79
C ASN A 27 17.31 -17.64 21.52
N GLY A 28 16.65 -16.51 21.80
CA GLY A 28 17.27 -15.34 22.45
C GLY A 28 18.32 -14.58 21.63
N LYS A 29 18.45 -14.80 20.31
CA LYS A 29 19.34 -14.02 19.43
C LYS A 29 18.57 -12.93 18.69
N HIS A 30 18.97 -11.68 18.94
CA HIS A 30 18.48 -10.53 18.20
C HIS A 30 19.04 -10.56 16.76
N SER A 31 18.23 -10.90 15.76
CA SER A 31 18.59 -10.71 14.35
C SER A 31 18.14 -9.33 13.84
N ALA A 32 18.92 -8.73 12.94
CA ALA A 32 18.53 -7.51 12.26
C ALA A 32 17.29 -7.76 11.38
N ILE A 33 16.38 -6.78 11.31
CA ILE A 33 15.16 -6.87 10.49
C ILE A 33 15.49 -7.08 9.01
N VAL A 34 14.82 -8.05 8.38
CA VAL A 34 14.82 -8.18 6.92
C VAL A 34 13.64 -7.38 6.37
N TYR A 35 13.91 -6.17 5.87
CA TYR A 35 12.86 -5.25 5.43
C TYR A 35 12.72 -5.23 3.90
N PHE A 36 11.62 -5.81 3.41
CA PHE A 36 11.28 -5.96 1.99
C PHE A 36 9.93 -5.31 1.62
N ASP A 37 9.48 -4.29 2.35
CA ASP A 37 8.28 -3.48 2.00
C ASP A 37 8.62 -2.04 1.57
N ASN A 38 9.76 -1.88 0.91
CA ASN A 38 10.30 -0.61 0.42
C ASN A 38 9.36 0.14 -0.55
N ALA A 39 8.60 -0.58 -1.37
CA ALA A 39 7.62 0.01 -2.30
C ALA A 39 6.39 0.61 -1.58
N ALA A 40 6.20 0.30 -0.29
CA ALA A 40 5.25 1.01 0.58
C ALA A 40 5.88 2.27 1.16
N THR A 41 6.99 2.11 1.88
CA THR A 41 7.84 3.20 2.37
C THR A 41 9.25 2.68 2.58
N THR A 42 10.24 3.53 2.31
CA THR A 42 11.65 3.21 2.52
C THR A 42 12.09 3.57 3.93
N GLN A 43 13.19 2.98 4.39
CA GLN A 43 13.86 3.42 5.62
C GLN A 43 14.59 4.74 5.40
N LYS A 44 14.84 5.47 6.49
CA LYS A 44 15.32 6.86 6.43
C LYS A 44 16.81 6.88 6.82
N PRO A 45 17.67 7.54 6.03
CA PRO A 45 19.06 7.70 6.38
C PRO A 45 19.20 8.70 7.54
N GLN A 46 20.28 8.56 8.32
CA GLN A 46 20.54 9.38 9.49
C GLN A 46 20.52 10.89 9.15
N LYS A 47 21.04 11.29 7.98
CA LYS A 47 21.01 12.69 7.53
C LYS A 47 19.60 13.28 7.43
N VAL A 48 18.62 12.50 6.98
CA VAL A 48 17.22 12.96 6.88
C VAL A 48 16.64 13.15 8.28
N ILE A 49 16.95 12.23 9.20
CA ILE A 49 16.52 12.30 10.61
C ILE A 49 17.16 13.53 11.30
N ASP A 50 18.48 13.66 11.16
CA ASP A 50 19.26 14.75 11.75
C ASP A 50 18.82 16.10 11.19
N SER A 51 18.52 16.21 9.91
CA SER A 51 18.04 17.45 9.29
C SER A 51 16.73 17.94 9.90
N GLN A 52 15.79 17.01 10.13
CA GLN A 52 14.53 17.34 10.79
C GLN A 52 14.74 17.76 12.26
N GLN A 53 15.65 17.09 12.97
CA GLN A 53 16.03 17.46 14.34
C GLN A 53 16.72 18.83 14.39
N ASP A 54 17.67 19.09 13.48
CA ASP A 54 18.47 20.31 13.39
C ASP A 54 17.58 21.54 13.18
N TYR A 55 16.58 21.43 12.28
CA TYR A 55 15.57 22.48 12.11
C TYR A 55 14.89 22.84 13.42
N TYR A 56 14.34 21.85 14.14
CA TYR A 56 13.60 22.11 15.38
C TYR A 56 14.49 22.61 16.52
N CYS A 57 15.73 22.13 16.60
CA CYS A 57 16.66 22.51 17.66
C CYS A 57 17.30 23.88 17.45
N HIS A 58 17.55 24.30 16.20
CA HIS A 58 18.46 25.42 15.94
C HIS A 58 17.87 26.59 15.15
N TYR A 59 16.82 26.40 14.35
CA TYR A 59 16.29 27.49 13.52
C TYR A 59 14.80 27.40 13.17
N ASN A 60 14.00 26.79 14.04
CA ASN A 60 12.55 26.70 13.89
C ASN A 60 11.90 28.08 13.82
N ALA A 61 11.28 28.38 12.68
CA ALA A 61 10.51 29.59 12.45
C ALA A 61 9.60 29.40 11.23
N ASN A 62 8.50 30.15 11.17
CA ASN A 62 7.68 30.19 9.96
C ASN A 62 8.48 30.76 8.79
N VAL A 63 8.29 30.17 7.61
CA VAL A 63 8.88 30.64 6.35
C VAL A 63 8.06 31.81 5.79
N HIS A 64 8.72 32.75 5.10
CA HIS A 64 8.12 33.89 4.37
C HIS A 64 7.33 34.91 5.21
N ARG A 65 7.31 34.76 6.54
CA ARG A 65 6.44 35.58 7.42
C ARG A 65 7.13 36.67 8.22
N ALA A 66 8.45 36.61 8.39
CA ALA A 66 9.15 37.55 9.27
C ALA A 66 10.54 37.93 8.77
N SER A 67 11.02 39.08 9.22
CA SER A 67 12.35 39.63 8.89
C SER A 67 13.45 39.23 9.87
N HIS A 68 13.15 38.41 10.88
CA HIS A 68 14.14 37.97 11.86
C HIS A 68 15.00 36.81 11.32
N GLN A 69 16.23 36.70 11.85
CA GLN A 69 17.25 35.78 11.36
C GLN A 69 16.80 34.31 11.28
N LEU A 70 16.04 33.82 12.28
CA LEU A 70 15.52 32.43 12.25
C LEU A 70 14.57 32.19 11.06
N SER A 71 13.67 33.15 10.75
CA SER A 71 12.73 33.03 9.63
C SER A 71 13.49 33.07 8.31
N SER A 72 14.49 33.94 8.17
CA SER A 72 15.34 33.98 6.98
C SER A 72 16.11 32.67 6.77
N LYS A 73 16.67 32.08 7.84
CA LYS A 73 17.38 30.80 7.77
C LYS A 73 16.45 29.64 7.41
N ALA A 74 15.27 29.57 8.03
CA ALA A 74 14.24 28.58 7.71
C ALA A 74 13.77 28.70 6.24
N THR A 75 13.49 29.92 5.78
CA THR A 75 13.08 30.18 4.38
C THR A 75 14.16 29.78 3.40
N PHE A 76 15.43 30.11 3.67
CA PHE A 76 16.53 29.70 2.79
C PHE A 76 16.63 28.18 2.67
N ALA A 77 16.58 27.45 3.78
CA ALA A 77 16.64 25.98 3.78
C ALA A 77 15.43 25.36 3.06
N PHE A 78 14.25 25.93 3.26
CA PHE A 78 13.01 25.51 2.61
C PHE A 78 13.07 25.68 1.09
N GLU A 79 13.43 26.85 0.60
CA GLU A 79 13.52 27.13 -0.86
C GLU A 79 14.71 26.44 -1.53
N ASN A 80 15.80 26.19 -0.81
CA ASN A 80 16.89 25.36 -1.30
C ASN A 80 16.40 23.94 -1.62
N SER A 81 15.50 23.38 -0.80
CA SER A 81 14.93 22.05 -1.06
C SER A 81 14.08 22.03 -2.34
N ARG A 82 13.42 23.15 -2.67
CA ARG A 82 12.67 23.30 -3.94
C ARG A 82 13.61 23.33 -5.13
N THR A 83 14.74 24.03 -4.99
CA THR A 83 15.81 24.07 -6.00
C THR A 83 16.42 22.69 -6.23
N LEU A 84 16.64 21.92 -5.16
CA LEU A 84 17.11 20.53 -5.26
C LEU A 84 16.11 19.65 -6.01
N VAL A 85 14.81 19.75 -5.71
CA VAL A 85 13.77 19.03 -6.46
C VAL A 85 13.77 19.41 -7.92
N GLN A 86 13.81 20.71 -8.23
CA GLN A 86 13.83 21.22 -9.59
C GLN A 86 14.98 20.59 -10.39
N GLY A 87 16.21 20.64 -9.85
CA GLY A 87 17.38 20.03 -10.50
C GLY A 87 17.31 18.50 -10.56
N PHE A 88 16.69 17.85 -9.58
CA PHE A 88 16.59 16.39 -9.50
C PHE A 88 15.70 15.78 -10.57
N ILE A 89 14.63 16.47 -10.98
CA ILE A 89 13.70 16.01 -12.01
C ILE A 89 13.87 16.74 -13.36
N GLY A 90 14.85 17.63 -13.47
CA GLY A 90 15.12 18.39 -14.69
C GLY A 90 14.11 19.49 -15.02
N ALA A 91 13.31 19.98 -14.07
CA ALA A 91 12.31 21.01 -14.34
C ALA A 91 12.92 22.37 -14.72
N HIS A 92 12.28 23.12 -15.61
CA HIS A 92 12.77 24.42 -16.05
C HIS A 92 12.77 25.48 -14.93
N SER A 93 11.81 25.45 -14.00
CA SER A 93 11.70 26.46 -12.95
C SER A 93 11.23 25.92 -11.61
N ILE A 94 11.73 26.50 -10.51
CA ILE A 94 11.19 26.25 -9.16
C ILE A 94 9.69 26.59 -9.03
N LYS A 95 9.15 27.45 -9.91
CA LYS A 95 7.72 27.81 -9.93
C LYS A 95 6.83 26.65 -10.41
N GLU A 96 7.43 25.63 -10.99
CA GLU A 96 6.74 24.42 -11.48
C GLU A 96 6.68 23.35 -10.40
N ILE A 97 7.36 23.55 -9.28
CA ILE A 97 7.42 22.62 -8.16
C ILE A 97 6.46 23.10 -7.07
N ILE A 98 5.41 22.34 -6.82
CA ILE A 98 4.43 22.59 -5.76
C ILE A 98 4.59 21.54 -4.65
N TRP A 99 4.69 22.00 -3.41
CA TRP A 99 4.71 21.13 -2.25
C TRP A 99 3.32 20.59 -1.92
N THR A 100 3.26 19.30 -1.64
CA THR A 100 2.03 18.60 -1.25
C THR A 100 2.32 17.62 -0.12
N LYS A 101 1.31 16.95 0.43
CA LYS A 101 1.47 15.88 1.43
C LYS A 101 2.00 14.57 0.81
N GLY A 102 2.00 14.46 -0.51
CA GLY A 102 2.29 13.23 -1.24
C GLY A 102 1.64 13.24 -2.63
N ALA A 103 2.00 12.26 -3.45
CA ALA A 103 1.47 12.07 -4.81
C ALA A 103 -0.07 12.07 -4.85
N THR A 104 -0.73 11.51 -3.85
CA THR A 104 -2.20 11.53 -3.74
C THR A 104 -2.77 12.95 -3.69
N GLU A 105 -2.19 13.86 -2.89
CA GLU A 105 -2.67 15.25 -2.84
C GLU A 105 -2.30 15.98 -4.14
N SER A 106 -1.11 15.72 -4.70
CA SER A 106 -0.70 16.25 -6.00
C SER A 106 -1.71 15.94 -7.12
N ILE A 107 -2.16 14.68 -7.22
CA ILE A 107 -3.18 14.26 -8.20
C ILE A 107 -4.50 14.97 -7.93
N ASN A 108 -4.93 15.04 -6.66
CA ASN A 108 -6.17 15.73 -6.30
C ASN A 108 -6.13 17.24 -6.63
N ILE A 109 -4.99 17.91 -6.50
CA ILE A 109 -4.83 19.30 -6.94
C ILE A 109 -5.13 19.39 -8.43
N VAL A 110 -4.47 18.60 -9.28
CA VAL A 110 -4.68 18.64 -10.74
C VAL A 110 -6.13 18.33 -11.09
N VAL A 111 -6.70 17.28 -10.49
CA VAL A 111 -8.06 16.85 -10.79
C VAL A 111 -9.11 17.88 -10.35
N GLN A 112 -9.03 18.40 -9.13
CA GLN A 112 -10.04 19.30 -8.58
C GLN A 112 -9.87 20.75 -9.05
N SER A 113 -8.65 21.19 -9.33
CA SER A 113 -8.38 22.53 -9.84
C SER A 113 -8.51 22.60 -11.37
N MET A 114 -7.90 21.66 -12.11
CA MET A 114 -7.96 21.70 -13.58
C MET A 114 -9.15 20.89 -14.11
N ALA A 115 -9.13 19.57 -13.94
CA ALA A 115 -10.03 18.68 -14.66
C ALA A 115 -11.51 18.97 -14.36
N ARG A 116 -11.85 19.25 -13.10
CA ARG A 116 -13.21 19.61 -12.70
C ARG A 116 -13.75 20.86 -13.42
N ASN A 117 -12.88 21.83 -13.72
CA ASN A 117 -13.27 23.09 -14.36
C ASN A 117 -13.27 22.99 -15.89
N THR A 118 -12.50 22.07 -16.47
CA THR A 118 -12.34 21.94 -17.92
C THR A 118 -13.19 20.83 -18.54
N LEU A 119 -13.43 19.72 -17.83
CA LEU A 119 -14.21 18.58 -18.35
C LEU A 119 -15.68 18.95 -18.58
N ARG A 120 -16.26 18.33 -19.59
CA ARG A 120 -17.67 18.41 -19.98
C ARG A 120 -18.28 17.01 -20.11
N PRO A 121 -19.62 16.89 -20.07
CA PRO A 121 -20.28 15.61 -20.28
C PRO A 121 -19.85 14.94 -21.59
N GLY A 122 -19.44 13.67 -21.52
CA GLY A 122 -18.98 12.90 -22.68
C GLY A 122 -17.49 13.04 -23.03
N ASP A 123 -16.75 13.94 -22.39
CA ASP A 123 -15.28 13.95 -22.46
C ASP A 123 -14.69 12.66 -21.87
N GLU A 124 -13.52 12.25 -22.33
CA GLU A 124 -12.88 11.01 -21.90
C GLU A 124 -11.63 11.26 -21.03
N ILE A 125 -11.51 10.48 -19.95
CA ILE A 125 -10.33 10.37 -19.09
C ILE A 125 -9.76 8.96 -19.29
N VAL A 126 -8.50 8.86 -19.72
CA VAL A 126 -7.83 7.58 -19.94
C VAL A 126 -6.93 7.26 -18.75
N LEU A 127 -7.14 6.10 -18.12
CA LEU A 127 -6.30 5.55 -17.05
C LEU A 127 -5.67 4.23 -17.50
N CYS A 128 -4.65 3.75 -16.79
CA CYS A 128 -4.13 2.39 -16.99
C CYS A 128 -4.81 1.37 -16.04
N ALA A 129 -4.90 0.11 -16.45
CA ALA A 129 -5.41 -0.96 -15.59
C ALA A 129 -4.52 -1.23 -14.36
N SER A 130 -3.22 -0.89 -14.40
CA SER A 130 -2.29 -1.07 -13.28
C SER A 130 -2.17 0.13 -12.34
N GLU A 131 -3.07 1.11 -12.43
CA GLU A 131 -2.99 2.31 -11.59
C GLU A 131 -3.14 2.01 -10.10
N HIS A 132 -2.42 2.79 -9.29
CA HIS A 132 -2.66 2.86 -7.85
C HIS A 132 -3.96 3.64 -7.58
N HIS A 133 -4.69 3.32 -6.50
CA HIS A 133 -5.95 3.99 -6.14
C HIS A 133 -5.86 5.53 -6.09
N ALA A 134 -4.69 6.05 -5.70
CA ALA A 134 -4.41 7.49 -5.71
C ALA A 134 -4.57 8.14 -7.11
N ASN A 135 -4.33 7.39 -8.18
CA ASN A 135 -4.50 7.80 -9.57
C ASN A 135 -5.72 7.16 -10.24
N ILE A 136 -6.71 6.71 -9.45
CA ILE A 136 -8.00 6.20 -9.93
C ILE A 136 -9.15 6.97 -9.30
N VAL A 137 -9.20 6.99 -7.97
CA VAL A 137 -10.35 7.50 -7.21
C VAL A 137 -10.63 8.99 -7.48
N PRO A 138 -9.61 9.88 -7.56
CA PRO A 138 -9.87 11.29 -7.89
C PRO A 138 -10.54 11.45 -9.27
N TRP A 139 -10.10 10.66 -10.26
CA TRP A 139 -10.66 10.68 -11.60
C TRP A 139 -12.10 10.14 -11.65
N GLN A 140 -12.41 9.10 -10.88
CA GLN A 140 -13.79 8.60 -10.73
C GLN A 140 -14.72 9.66 -10.12
N ILE A 141 -14.25 10.35 -9.08
CA ILE A 141 -15.01 11.43 -8.44
C ILE A 141 -15.28 12.57 -9.43
N VAL A 142 -14.26 13.03 -10.17
CA VAL A 142 -14.47 14.15 -11.13
C VAL A 142 -15.31 13.73 -12.33
N ALA A 143 -15.19 12.47 -12.78
CA ALA A 143 -16.04 11.93 -13.84
C ALA A 143 -17.52 11.97 -13.42
N GLN A 144 -17.83 11.56 -12.19
CA GLN A 144 -19.19 11.66 -11.65
C GLN A 144 -19.68 13.12 -11.55
N GLN A 145 -18.80 14.06 -11.20
CA GLN A 145 -19.14 15.49 -11.07
C GLN A 145 -19.39 16.18 -12.41
N THR A 146 -18.75 15.73 -13.48
CA THR A 146 -18.70 16.43 -14.78
C THR A 146 -19.43 15.68 -15.90
N GLY A 147 -19.76 14.41 -15.70
CA GLY A 147 -20.29 13.53 -16.74
C GLY A 147 -19.23 13.02 -17.73
N ALA A 148 -17.94 13.17 -17.41
CA ALA A 148 -16.86 12.57 -18.18
C ALA A 148 -16.87 11.04 -18.05
N LEU A 149 -16.28 10.35 -19.02
CA LEU A 149 -16.21 8.90 -19.10
C LEU A 149 -14.78 8.42 -18.84
N ILE A 150 -14.62 7.35 -18.07
CA ILE A 150 -13.32 6.72 -17.86
C ILE A 150 -13.11 5.62 -18.90
N LYS A 151 -11.95 5.65 -19.56
CA LYS A 151 -11.43 4.61 -20.45
C LYS A 151 -10.18 4.00 -19.85
N ILE A 152 -9.98 2.70 -20.05
CA ILE A 152 -8.87 1.96 -19.44
C ILE A 152 -7.93 1.42 -20.52
N LEU A 153 -6.66 1.80 -20.45
CA LEU A 153 -5.58 1.19 -21.22
C LEU A 153 -5.28 -0.20 -20.64
N PRO A 154 -5.40 -1.26 -21.47
CA PRO A 154 -5.11 -2.61 -21.04
C PRO A 154 -3.60 -2.84 -20.92
N LEU A 155 -3.26 -3.98 -20.31
CA LEU A 155 -1.89 -4.44 -20.15
C LEU A 155 -1.59 -5.58 -21.12
N THR A 156 -0.33 -5.66 -21.51
CA THR A 156 0.26 -6.86 -22.11
C THR A 156 0.33 -7.99 -21.09
N LYS A 157 0.58 -9.24 -21.53
CA LYS A 157 0.77 -10.39 -20.63
C LYS A 157 1.95 -10.22 -19.66
N GLN A 158 2.94 -9.43 -20.05
CA GLN A 158 4.09 -9.09 -19.22
C GLN A 158 3.78 -7.98 -18.22
N GLY A 159 2.63 -7.29 -18.34
CA GLY A 159 2.19 -6.28 -17.38
C GLY A 159 2.55 -4.83 -17.72
N TYR A 160 3.04 -4.56 -18.94
CA TYR A 160 3.21 -3.19 -19.45
C TYR A 160 1.92 -2.66 -20.07
N ILE A 161 1.75 -1.34 -20.13
CA ILE A 161 0.73 -0.71 -21.00
C ILE A 161 0.84 -1.26 -22.44
N ASP A 162 -0.28 -1.75 -22.98
CA ASP A 162 -0.34 -2.21 -24.36
C ASP A 162 -0.38 -1.02 -25.33
N VAL A 163 0.81 -0.67 -25.82
CA VAL A 163 1.00 0.45 -26.75
C VAL A 163 0.24 0.28 -28.07
N THR A 164 -0.14 -0.95 -28.44
CA THR A 164 -0.89 -1.21 -29.68
C THR A 164 -2.35 -0.75 -29.59
N LYS A 165 -2.83 -0.44 -28.37
CA LYS A 165 -4.20 0.01 -28.11
C LYS A 165 -4.33 1.52 -27.98
N LEU A 166 -3.22 2.26 -27.97
CA LEU A 166 -3.22 3.71 -27.74
C LEU A 166 -4.11 4.46 -28.72
N ASP A 167 -4.04 4.14 -30.01
CA ASP A 167 -4.84 4.83 -31.05
C ASP A 167 -6.34 4.61 -30.93
N ASN A 168 -6.75 3.46 -30.38
CA ASN A 168 -8.17 3.11 -30.23
C ASN A 168 -8.78 3.68 -28.94
N ILE A 169 -7.95 3.94 -27.93
CA ILE A 169 -8.39 4.34 -26.58
C ILE A 169 -8.21 5.85 -26.36
N ILE A 170 -7.11 6.41 -26.85
CA ILE A 170 -6.84 7.85 -26.77
C ILE A 170 -7.33 8.49 -28.07
N THR A 171 -8.51 9.10 -27.98
CA THR A 171 -9.26 9.68 -29.10
C THR A 171 -9.31 11.21 -29.01
N ASP A 172 -9.95 11.86 -29.98
CA ASP A 172 -10.23 13.30 -29.98
C ASP A 172 -11.12 13.76 -28.81
N LYS A 173 -11.87 12.83 -28.20
CA LYS A 173 -12.66 13.06 -26.98
C LYS A 173 -11.83 13.00 -25.71
N THR A 174 -10.61 12.47 -25.76
CA THR A 174 -9.74 12.37 -24.59
C THR A 174 -9.24 13.75 -24.18
N LYS A 175 -9.46 14.11 -22.91
CA LYS A 175 -8.98 15.37 -22.31
C LYS A 175 -7.85 15.15 -21.31
N PHE A 176 -7.83 14.00 -20.65
CA PHE A 176 -6.79 13.64 -19.71
C PHE A 176 -6.33 12.20 -19.94
N VAL A 177 -5.02 11.98 -19.83
CA VAL A 177 -4.40 10.66 -19.75
C VAL A 177 -3.57 10.62 -18.49
N ALA A 178 -3.88 9.69 -17.58
CA ALA A 178 -3.11 9.51 -16.36
C ALA A 178 -2.57 8.08 -16.27
N CYS A 179 -1.27 7.94 -16.03
CA CYS A 179 -0.66 6.63 -15.85
C CYS A 179 0.55 6.65 -14.92
N ALA A 180 0.80 5.54 -14.24
CA ALA A 180 1.98 5.33 -13.43
C ALA A 180 3.20 5.09 -14.32
N HIS A 181 4.30 5.79 -14.03
CA HIS A 181 5.59 5.55 -14.66
C HIS A 181 6.10 4.15 -14.31
N ILE A 182 5.94 3.73 -13.05
CA ILE A 182 6.19 2.36 -12.61
C ILE A 182 5.03 1.83 -11.79
N SER A 183 4.53 0.64 -12.12
CA SER A 183 3.52 -0.04 -11.30
C SER A 183 4.08 -0.45 -9.93
N ASN A 184 3.37 -0.09 -8.84
CA ASN A 184 3.73 -0.45 -7.47
C ASN A 184 3.52 -1.94 -7.15
N VAL A 185 2.95 -2.71 -8.06
CA VAL A 185 2.66 -4.14 -7.92
C VAL A 185 3.51 -4.93 -8.91
N LEU A 186 3.48 -4.54 -10.19
CA LEU A 186 4.14 -5.30 -11.26
C LEU A 186 5.64 -5.00 -11.38
N GLY A 187 6.11 -3.87 -10.82
CA GLY A 187 7.50 -3.44 -10.97
C GLY A 187 7.89 -3.14 -12.42
N ARG A 188 6.90 -2.82 -13.26
CA ARG A 188 7.05 -2.55 -14.70
C ARG A 188 7.24 -1.08 -14.96
N ILE A 189 8.27 -0.73 -15.74
CA ILE A 189 8.47 0.62 -16.27
C ILE A 189 7.59 0.76 -17.51
N ASN A 190 6.54 1.56 -17.40
CA ASN A 190 5.63 1.79 -18.52
C ASN A 190 6.29 2.69 -19.57
N PRO A 191 6.00 2.48 -20.87
CA PRO A 191 6.50 3.34 -21.96
C PRO A 191 5.74 4.67 -22.00
N VAL A 192 5.87 5.48 -20.96
CA VAL A 192 5.10 6.71 -20.74
C VAL A 192 5.32 7.74 -21.84
N GLU A 193 6.49 7.76 -22.48
CA GLU A 193 6.81 8.67 -23.59
C GLU A 193 5.86 8.44 -24.77
N LYS A 194 5.50 7.18 -25.07
CA LYS A 194 4.53 6.85 -26.12
C LYS A 194 3.12 7.29 -25.74
N VAL A 195 2.76 7.16 -24.46
CA VAL A 195 1.46 7.57 -23.93
C VAL A 195 1.34 9.10 -23.99
N ILE A 196 2.37 9.82 -23.55
CA ILE A 196 2.45 11.29 -23.59
C ILE A 196 2.37 11.79 -25.04
N ALA A 197 3.19 11.22 -25.94
CA ALA A 197 3.16 11.58 -27.35
C ALA A 197 1.77 11.40 -27.97
N LYS A 198 1.08 10.29 -27.64
CA LYS A 198 -0.28 10.05 -28.12
C LYS A 198 -1.28 11.05 -27.50
N ALA A 199 -1.21 11.30 -26.20
CA ALA A 199 -2.07 12.28 -25.52
C ALA A 199 -1.93 13.67 -26.18
N LYS A 200 -0.70 14.11 -26.40
CA LYS A 200 -0.39 15.38 -27.04
C LYS A 200 -0.93 15.47 -28.47
N SER A 201 -0.91 14.37 -29.23
CA SER A 201 -1.43 14.33 -30.61
C SER A 201 -2.93 14.64 -30.72
N VAL A 202 -3.70 14.45 -29.64
CA VAL A 202 -5.14 14.76 -29.58
C VAL A 202 -5.45 15.97 -28.69
N GLY A 203 -4.41 16.66 -28.18
CA GLY A 203 -4.55 17.80 -27.27
C GLY A 203 -4.97 17.43 -25.84
N ALA A 204 -4.78 16.17 -25.43
CA ALA A 204 -5.04 15.72 -24.06
C ALA A 204 -3.87 16.04 -23.13
N ILE A 205 -4.20 16.31 -21.87
CA ILE A 205 -3.25 16.60 -20.80
C ILE A 205 -2.76 15.29 -20.15
N SER A 206 -1.46 15.18 -19.93
CA SER A 206 -0.81 14.02 -19.34
C SER A 206 -0.48 14.21 -17.85
N LEU A 207 -0.85 13.24 -17.01
CA LEU A 207 -0.41 13.15 -15.61
C LEU A 207 0.33 11.85 -15.37
N ILE A 208 1.59 11.94 -14.97
CA ILE A 208 2.44 10.78 -14.70
C ILE A 208 2.62 10.57 -13.20
N ASP A 209 2.16 9.43 -12.68
CA ASP A 209 2.43 9.00 -11.31
C ASP A 209 3.83 8.37 -11.22
N GLY A 210 4.78 9.17 -10.74
CA GLY A 210 6.16 8.80 -10.55
C GLY A 210 6.50 8.29 -9.15
N ALA A 211 5.51 7.98 -8.30
CA ALA A 211 5.75 7.68 -6.89
C ALA A 211 6.69 6.49 -6.63
N GLN A 212 6.79 5.53 -7.56
CA GLN A 212 7.80 4.48 -7.53
C GLN A 212 9.05 4.83 -8.35
N ALA A 213 8.90 5.55 -9.47
CA ALA A 213 9.98 5.84 -10.39
C ALA A 213 11.10 6.70 -9.81
N VAL A 214 10.78 7.71 -8.99
CA VAL A 214 11.75 8.71 -8.52
C VAL A 214 12.88 8.17 -7.63
N ALA A 215 12.76 6.95 -7.10
CA ALA A 215 13.82 6.30 -6.35
C ALA A 215 14.74 5.43 -7.22
N HIS A 216 14.30 5.06 -8.42
CA HIS A 216 14.94 4.04 -9.27
C HIS A 216 15.42 4.57 -10.62
N LEU A 217 14.81 5.64 -11.13
CA LEU A 217 15.09 6.21 -12.45
C LEU A 217 15.58 7.66 -12.33
N ALA A 218 16.50 8.04 -13.22
CA ALA A 218 16.76 9.45 -13.48
C ALA A 218 15.56 10.02 -14.23
N ILE A 219 14.93 11.04 -13.65
CA ILE A 219 13.75 11.68 -14.23
C ILE A 219 14.18 13.00 -14.87
N ASP A 220 13.75 13.23 -16.10
CA ASP A 220 13.86 14.50 -16.79
C ASP A 220 12.47 14.83 -17.36
N VAL A 221 11.73 15.70 -16.67
CA VAL A 221 10.35 16.04 -17.04
C VAL A 221 10.27 16.87 -18.32
N GLU A 222 11.33 17.60 -18.67
CA GLU A 222 11.43 18.34 -19.93
C GLU A 222 11.60 17.38 -21.10
N ALA A 223 12.48 16.38 -20.95
CA ALA A 223 12.66 15.33 -21.96
C ALA A 223 11.43 14.43 -22.10
N LEU A 224 10.75 14.12 -21.01
CA LEU A 224 9.48 13.38 -21.03
C LEU A 224 8.33 14.19 -21.65
N ASP A 225 8.38 15.52 -21.55
CA ASP A 225 7.36 16.46 -22.04
C ASP A 225 5.95 16.19 -21.47
N CYS A 226 5.88 15.61 -20.25
CA CYS A 226 4.63 15.44 -19.52
C CYS A 226 4.11 16.76 -18.97
N ASP A 227 2.79 16.90 -18.86
CA ASP A 227 2.17 18.14 -18.35
C ASP A 227 2.20 18.21 -16.83
N PHE A 228 2.07 17.06 -16.17
CA PHE A 228 2.20 16.88 -14.73
C PHE A 228 3.00 15.62 -14.37
N TYR A 229 3.80 15.73 -13.32
CA TYR A 229 4.53 14.61 -12.74
C TYR A 229 4.45 14.65 -11.21
N VAL A 230 4.11 13.53 -10.57
CA VAL A 230 3.86 13.50 -9.12
C VAL A 230 4.66 12.43 -8.42
N PHE A 231 5.08 12.68 -7.17
CA PHE A 231 5.74 11.66 -6.35
C PHE A 231 5.71 11.99 -4.85
N SER A 232 6.13 11.02 -4.03
CA SER A 232 6.13 11.13 -2.57
C SER A 232 7.52 10.84 -1.99
N ALA A 233 7.97 11.66 -1.05
CA ALA A 233 9.31 11.54 -0.48
C ALA A 233 9.54 10.23 0.29
N HIS A 234 8.53 9.72 0.99
CA HIS A 234 8.63 8.52 1.83
C HIS A 234 8.92 7.22 1.07
N LYS A 235 8.86 7.23 -0.26
CA LYS A 235 9.26 6.13 -1.15
C LYS A 235 10.67 6.29 -1.75
N MET A 236 11.32 7.42 -1.49
CA MET A 236 12.68 7.75 -1.95
C MET A 236 13.57 8.19 -0.78
N TYR A 237 13.53 7.42 0.31
CA TYR A 237 14.30 7.59 1.55
C TYR A 237 14.00 8.85 2.37
N GLY A 238 12.94 9.59 2.02
CA GLY A 238 12.55 10.83 2.67
C GLY A 238 11.47 10.71 3.75
N PRO A 239 11.07 11.86 4.33
CA PRO A 239 10.07 11.90 5.39
C PRO A 239 8.66 11.63 4.86
N THR A 240 7.74 11.30 5.79
CA THR A 240 6.31 11.20 5.51
C THR A 240 5.67 12.59 5.45
N GLY A 241 4.47 12.67 4.86
CA GLY A 241 3.69 13.93 4.83
C GLY A 241 4.29 15.03 3.95
N ILE A 242 5.13 14.66 2.97
CA ILE A 242 5.64 15.55 1.93
C ILE A 242 5.72 14.80 0.59
N GLY A 243 5.34 15.51 -0.47
CA GLY A 243 5.43 15.10 -1.85
C GLY A 243 5.53 16.31 -2.76
N VAL A 244 5.55 16.02 -4.06
CA VAL A 244 5.75 17.02 -5.10
C VAL A 244 4.68 16.85 -6.17
N LEU A 245 4.17 17.98 -6.64
CA LEU A 245 3.52 18.13 -7.92
C LEU A 245 4.45 18.98 -8.79
N TYR A 246 5.02 18.39 -9.83
CA TYR A 246 5.50 19.14 -10.98
C TYR A 246 4.33 19.39 -11.93
N GLY A 247 4.24 20.60 -12.45
CA GLY A 247 3.37 20.91 -13.59
C GLY A 247 3.96 21.99 -14.46
N LYS A 248 3.77 21.90 -15.78
CA LYS A 248 4.19 22.96 -16.69
C LYS A 248 3.61 24.30 -16.26
N LYS A 249 4.43 25.34 -16.31
CA LYS A 249 4.07 26.65 -15.79
C LYS A 249 2.74 27.18 -16.34
N GLU A 250 2.49 27.09 -17.66
CA GLU A 250 1.24 27.58 -18.25
C GLU A 250 -0.01 26.88 -17.68
N HIS A 251 0.10 25.58 -17.39
CA HIS A 251 -0.99 24.80 -16.82
C HIS A 251 -1.25 25.21 -15.36
N LEU A 252 -0.18 25.30 -14.57
CA LEU A 252 -0.28 25.75 -13.18
C LEU A 252 -0.80 27.19 -13.08
N GLU A 253 -0.44 28.09 -14.00
CA GLU A 253 -0.94 29.47 -14.03
C GLU A 253 -2.45 29.53 -14.35
N ALA A 254 -2.91 28.74 -15.32
CA ALA A 254 -4.32 28.68 -15.73
C ALA A 254 -5.25 28.04 -14.68
N MET A 255 -4.70 27.16 -13.84
CA MET A 255 -5.44 26.45 -12.79
C MET A 255 -5.94 27.39 -11.67
N PRO A 256 -7.23 27.34 -11.28
CA PRO A 256 -7.73 28.06 -10.10
C PRO A 256 -7.14 27.48 -8.80
N PRO A 257 -7.14 28.21 -7.67
CA PRO A 257 -6.64 27.66 -6.41
C PRO A 257 -7.40 26.41 -5.93
N TYR A 258 -6.71 25.54 -5.20
CA TYR A 258 -7.28 24.31 -4.64
C TYR A 258 -7.77 24.49 -3.19
N GLN A 259 -6.86 24.84 -2.28
CA GLN A 259 -7.17 25.14 -0.88
C GLN A 259 -7.09 26.65 -0.65
N GLY A 260 -8.03 27.20 0.14
CA GLY A 260 -8.05 28.62 0.51
C GLY A 260 -7.48 28.84 1.91
N GLY A 261 -6.71 29.92 2.10
CA GLY A 261 -6.13 30.28 3.39
C GLY A 261 -5.03 31.34 3.28
N GLY A 262 -4.21 31.47 4.33
CA GLY A 262 -3.00 32.30 4.27
C GLY A 262 -1.95 31.74 3.30
N GLU A 263 -0.88 32.50 3.04
CA GLU A 263 0.20 32.24 2.06
C GLU A 263 -0.22 32.26 0.57
N MET A 264 -1.35 31.63 0.24
CA MET A 264 -1.82 31.48 -1.14
C MET A 264 -2.56 32.69 -1.70
N ILE A 265 -2.89 33.68 -0.84
CA ILE A 265 -3.54 34.93 -1.21
C ILE A 265 -2.53 36.05 -1.52
N LYS A 266 -2.97 37.05 -2.28
CA LYS A 266 -2.30 38.35 -2.45
C LYS A 266 -3.05 39.44 -1.71
N THR A 267 -4.37 39.51 -1.83
CA THR A 267 -5.23 40.45 -1.08
C THR A 267 -6.52 39.76 -0.64
N VAL A 268 -6.98 40.08 0.57
CA VAL A 268 -8.26 39.61 1.13
C VAL A 268 -9.05 40.82 1.62
N SER A 269 -10.34 40.88 1.28
CA SER A 269 -11.26 41.94 1.71
C SER A 269 -12.67 41.36 1.90
N PHE A 270 -13.46 41.96 2.78
CA PHE A 270 -14.89 41.66 2.91
C PHE A 270 -15.75 42.33 1.84
N THR A 271 -15.21 43.36 1.16
CA THR A 271 -15.95 44.18 0.19
C THR A 271 -15.43 44.06 -1.25
N GLN A 272 -14.29 43.40 -1.44
CA GLN A 272 -13.66 43.20 -2.74
C GLN A 272 -13.28 41.73 -2.90
N GLU A 273 -13.14 41.29 -4.15
CA GLU A 273 -12.72 39.93 -4.46
C GLU A 273 -11.33 39.62 -3.89
N THR A 274 -11.17 38.39 -3.39
CA THR A 274 -9.86 37.89 -2.97
C THR A 274 -9.00 37.64 -4.20
N THR A 275 -7.79 38.21 -4.22
CA THR A 275 -6.81 37.92 -5.28
C THR A 275 -5.76 36.94 -4.77
N PHE A 276 -5.25 36.09 -5.66
CA PHE A 276 -4.36 34.98 -5.30
C PHE A 276 -2.89 35.28 -5.59
N ASN A 277 -2.01 34.59 -4.87
CA ASN A 277 -0.57 34.68 -5.03
C ASN A 277 -0.12 34.04 -6.36
N SER A 278 1.12 34.32 -6.75
CA SER A 278 1.77 33.70 -7.90
C SER A 278 2.29 32.29 -7.57
N LEU A 279 2.71 31.55 -8.59
CA LEU A 279 3.36 30.26 -8.41
C LEU A 279 4.69 30.38 -7.67
N PRO A 280 5.05 29.41 -6.81
CA PRO A 280 4.29 28.19 -6.49
C PRO A 280 3.21 28.36 -5.41
N PHE A 281 3.25 29.49 -4.67
CA PHE A 281 2.47 29.72 -3.46
C PHE A 281 0.95 29.65 -3.62
N LYS A 282 0.43 29.86 -4.85
CA LYS A 282 -1.01 29.72 -5.17
C LYS A 282 -1.62 28.38 -4.71
N PHE A 283 -0.83 27.32 -4.63
CA PHE A 283 -1.27 25.98 -4.24
C PHE A 283 -0.80 25.52 -2.86
N GLU A 284 -0.11 26.38 -2.11
CA GLU A 284 0.52 26.05 -0.82
C GLU A 284 -0.16 26.83 0.31
N ALA A 285 -1.43 26.52 0.57
CA ALA A 285 -2.24 27.23 1.56
C ALA A 285 -1.81 26.92 2.99
N GLY A 286 -1.68 27.96 3.82
CA GLY A 286 -1.32 27.84 5.23
C GLY A 286 0.16 27.58 5.48
N THR A 287 0.51 27.28 6.73
CA THR A 287 1.90 26.98 7.08
C THR A 287 2.29 25.61 6.51
N PRO A 288 3.37 25.51 5.70
CA PRO A 288 3.78 24.24 5.11
C PRO A 288 4.45 23.32 6.13
N ASN A 289 4.69 22.07 5.74
CA ASN A 289 5.47 21.11 6.53
C ASN A 289 6.99 21.41 6.41
N ILE A 290 7.42 22.51 7.02
CA ILE A 290 8.76 23.11 6.85
C ILE A 290 9.87 22.10 7.14
N ALA A 291 9.79 21.41 8.28
CA ALA A 291 10.83 20.47 8.71
C ALA A 291 10.97 19.29 7.74
N ALA A 292 9.85 18.76 7.24
CA ALA A 292 9.87 17.67 6.27
C ALA A 292 10.36 18.11 4.88
N VAL A 293 10.04 19.33 4.44
CA VAL A 293 10.57 19.89 3.18
C VAL A 293 12.10 19.98 3.23
N ILE A 294 12.64 20.52 4.32
CA ILE A 294 14.10 20.64 4.52
C ILE A 294 14.74 19.26 4.54
N ALA A 295 14.20 18.33 5.33
CA ALA A 295 14.72 16.96 5.41
C ALA A 295 14.59 16.18 4.09
N PHE A 296 13.59 16.52 3.26
CA PHE A 296 13.46 15.91 1.94
C PHE A 296 14.62 16.30 1.01
N GLY A 297 15.17 17.51 1.12
CA GLY A 297 16.39 17.92 0.42
C GLY A 297 17.58 16.97 0.65
N GLU A 298 17.74 16.45 1.87
CA GLU A 298 18.80 15.46 2.17
C GLU A 298 18.58 14.10 1.48
N SER A 299 17.33 13.74 1.19
CA SER A 299 17.01 12.51 0.45
C SER A 299 17.45 12.65 -1.02
N ILE A 300 17.25 13.83 -1.59
CA ILE A 300 17.70 14.16 -2.95
C ILE A 300 19.23 14.19 -3.01
N ASN A 301 19.88 14.82 -2.04
CA ASN A 301 21.35 14.84 -1.95
C ASN A 301 21.96 13.43 -1.83
N LEU A 302 21.25 12.50 -1.16
CA LEU A 302 21.64 11.10 -1.11
C LEU A 302 21.53 10.42 -2.48
N LEU A 303 20.39 10.59 -3.17
CA LEU A 303 20.06 9.83 -4.38
C LEU A 303 20.64 10.39 -5.68
N ALA A 304 20.65 11.71 -5.85
CA ALA A 304 21.03 12.37 -7.10
C ALA A 304 22.38 11.90 -7.66
N PRO A 305 23.46 11.74 -6.87
CA PRO A 305 24.75 11.27 -7.39
C PRO A 305 24.73 9.84 -7.93
N TYR A 306 23.83 8.99 -7.43
CA TYR A 306 23.65 7.60 -7.86
C TYR A 306 22.78 7.48 -9.09
N LEU A 307 21.70 8.27 -9.18
CA LEU A 307 20.78 8.21 -10.32
C LEU A 307 21.32 8.92 -11.57
N ALA A 308 22.18 9.93 -11.42
CA ALA A 308 22.73 10.68 -12.56
C ALA A 308 23.62 9.88 -13.52
N ASP A 309 23.99 8.63 -13.20
CA ASP A 309 24.79 7.78 -14.08
C ASP A 309 24.41 6.32 -13.89
N ILE A 310 23.64 5.79 -14.85
CA ILE A 310 23.12 4.43 -14.86
C ILE A 310 24.23 3.36 -14.88
N ASN A 311 25.44 3.71 -15.33
CA ASN A 311 26.59 2.80 -15.34
C ASN A 311 27.31 2.73 -13.98
N LYS A 312 26.87 3.52 -12.98
CA LYS A 312 27.34 3.36 -11.60
C LYS A 312 26.70 2.13 -10.97
N GLY A 313 27.40 1.59 -9.98
CA GLY A 313 27.00 0.33 -9.35
C GLY A 313 25.65 0.35 -8.60
N TYR A 314 24.95 1.49 -8.43
CA TYR A 314 23.67 1.54 -7.73
C TYR A 314 22.58 0.78 -8.49
N HIS A 315 22.34 1.14 -9.75
CA HIS A 315 21.34 0.48 -10.59
C HIS A 315 21.72 -0.98 -10.85
N LEU A 316 22.99 -1.25 -11.15
CA LEU A 316 23.50 -2.61 -11.34
C LEU A 316 23.29 -3.47 -10.09
N TYR A 317 23.47 -2.92 -8.89
CA TYR A 317 23.24 -3.65 -7.65
C TYR A 317 21.75 -3.92 -7.38
N GLU A 318 20.86 -2.95 -7.63
CA GLU A 318 19.41 -3.19 -7.54
C GLU A 318 18.97 -4.26 -8.55
N GLN A 319 19.52 -4.25 -9.77
CA GLN A 319 19.27 -5.29 -10.77
C GLN A 319 19.83 -6.66 -10.34
N GLU A 320 21.01 -6.71 -9.74
CA GLU A 320 21.60 -7.95 -9.21
C GLU A 320 20.68 -8.55 -8.14
N LEU A 321 20.26 -7.74 -7.16
CA LEU A 321 19.32 -8.14 -6.10
C LEU A 321 17.99 -8.65 -6.67
N LEU A 322 17.42 -7.93 -7.63
CA LEU A 322 16.17 -8.32 -8.30
C LEU A 322 16.31 -9.68 -8.98
N ASN A 323 17.33 -9.85 -9.82
CA ASN A 323 17.56 -11.09 -10.55
C ASN A 323 17.79 -12.26 -9.60
N TYR A 324 18.59 -12.06 -8.56
CA TYR A 324 18.86 -13.09 -7.55
C TYR A 324 17.58 -13.51 -6.81
N CYS A 325 16.81 -12.54 -6.31
CA CYS A 325 15.55 -12.81 -5.61
C CYS A 325 14.53 -13.50 -6.50
N TYR A 326 14.35 -13.01 -7.73
CA TYR A 326 13.43 -13.61 -8.68
C TYR A 326 13.81 -15.07 -9.00
N GLN A 327 15.09 -15.34 -9.27
CA GLN A 327 15.57 -16.69 -9.54
C GLN A 327 15.44 -17.62 -8.33
N ALA A 328 15.65 -17.10 -7.12
CA ALA A 328 15.49 -17.88 -5.90
C ALA A 328 14.02 -18.22 -5.64
N LEU A 329 13.11 -17.27 -5.81
CA LEU A 329 11.66 -17.49 -5.73
C LEU A 329 11.18 -18.49 -6.81
N ALA A 330 11.68 -18.38 -8.04
CA ALA A 330 11.31 -19.27 -9.15
C ALA A 330 11.69 -20.74 -8.93
N LYS A 331 12.58 -21.04 -7.96
CA LYS A 331 12.94 -22.42 -7.57
C LYS A 331 11.92 -23.06 -6.63
N ILE A 332 11.01 -22.29 -6.05
CA ILE A 332 9.98 -22.77 -5.12
C ILE A 332 8.74 -23.15 -5.94
N ALA A 333 8.39 -24.44 -5.96
CA ALA A 333 7.32 -24.97 -6.82
C ALA A 333 5.93 -24.34 -6.59
N GLN A 334 5.67 -23.84 -5.38
CA GLN A 334 4.40 -23.21 -5.03
C GLN A 334 4.31 -21.73 -5.47
N VAL A 335 5.42 -21.10 -5.87
CA VAL A 335 5.43 -19.69 -6.28
C VAL A 335 4.81 -19.52 -7.66
N ASN A 336 3.78 -18.66 -7.74
CA ASN A 336 3.24 -18.18 -9.01
C ASN A 336 3.47 -16.67 -9.12
N PHE A 337 4.25 -16.23 -10.10
CA PHE A 337 4.33 -14.81 -10.44
C PHE A 337 3.03 -14.36 -11.09
N ILE A 338 2.59 -13.13 -10.79
CA ILE A 338 1.28 -12.63 -11.24
C ILE A 338 1.25 -12.15 -12.70
N VAL A 339 2.42 -12.00 -13.33
CA VAL A 339 2.60 -11.66 -14.76
C VAL A 339 3.84 -12.37 -15.31
N GLU A 340 3.95 -12.44 -16.65
CA GLU A 340 5.10 -13.05 -17.32
C GLU A 340 6.36 -12.18 -17.21
N GLY A 341 7.52 -12.83 -17.04
CA GLY A 341 8.84 -12.21 -17.09
C GLY A 341 9.34 -11.61 -15.75
N ILE A 342 10.64 -11.34 -15.69
CA ILE A 342 11.30 -10.67 -14.55
C ILE A 342 10.90 -9.18 -14.54
N PRO A 343 10.46 -8.58 -13.41
CA PRO A 343 10.20 -7.13 -13.27
C PRO A 343 11.38 -6.25 -13.73
N ASP A 344 11.14 -4.95 -13.94
CA ASP A 344 12.20 -4.00 -14.32
C ASP A 344 12.90 -3.38 -13.11
N ILE A 345 12.21 -3.32 -11.97
CA ILE A 345 12.75 -2.87 -10.69
C ILE A 345 12.53 -3.93 -9.60
N GLY A 346 13.14 -3.72 -8.43
CA GLY A 346 13.10 -4.62 -7.29
C GLY A 346 11.73 -4.90 -6.66
N VAL A 347 10.61 -4.76 -7.36
CA VAL A 347 9.24 -5.05 -6.90
C VAL A 347 8.76 -6.35 -7.54
N ILE A 348 8.66 -7.41 -6.73
CA ILE A 348 8.28 -8.75 -7.15
C ILE A 348 6.96 -9.12 -6.46
N ALA A 349 5.93 -9.37 -7.27
CA ALA A 349 4.63 -9.81 -6.79
C ALA A 349 4.32 -11.24 -7.20
N PHE A 350 3.85 -12.04 -6.26
CA PHE A 350 3.61 -13.47 -6.45
C PHE A 350 2.55 -14.00 -5.47
N THR A 351 2.05 -15.20 -5.72
CA THR A 351 1.19 -15.96 -4.79
C THR A 351 1.86 -17.30 -4.46
N LEU A 352 1.41 -17.96 -3.39
CA LEU A 352 1.81 -19.33 -3.06
C LEU A 352 0.60 -20.27 -3.21
N THR A 353 0.68 -21.24 -4.11
CA THR A 353 -0.38 -22.24 -4.34
C THR A 353 -0.77 -22.93 -3.03
N GLY A 354 -2.06 -22.94 -2.69
CA GLY A 354 -2.58 -23.58 -1.48
C GLY A 354 -2.44 -22.74 -0.19
N HIS A 355 -1.96 -21.50 -0.29
CA HIS A 355 -1.75 -20.64 0.88
C HIS A 355 -2.36 -19.25 0.71
N HIS A 356 -3.10 -18.80 1.73
CA HIS A 356 -3.65 -17.46 1.76
C HIS A 356 -2.54 -16.42 2.01
N ASN A 357 -2.46 -15.37 1.18
CA ASN A 357 -1.36 -14.38 1.18
C ASN A 357 -1.10 -13.79 2.58
N HIS A 358 -2.14 -13.44 3.33
CA HIS A 358 -1.96 -12.85 4.66
C HIS A 358 -1.31 -13.83 5.65
N ASP A 359 -1.62 -15.13 5.58
CA ASP A 359 -1.08 -16.11 6.52
C ASP A 359 0.43 -16.30 6.29
N VAL A 360 0.85 -16.28 5.02
CA VAL A 360 2.27 -16.28 4.63
C VAL A 360 2.97 -15.05 5.19
N ALA A 361 2.43 -13.85 4.95
CA ALA A 361 3.06 -12.61 5.41
C ALA A 361 3.16 -12.53 6.93
N THR A 362 2.11 -12.95 7.66
CA THR A 362 2.14 -13.02 9.13
C THR A 362 3.18 -14.02 9.62
N SER A 363 3.27 -15.21 9.03
CA SER A 363 4.28 -16.20 9.40
C SER A 363 5.70 -15.65 9.19
N LEU A 364 5.96 -15.03 8.04
CA LEU A 364 7.26 -14.45 7.72
C LEU A 364 7.66 -13.31 8.69
N ASP A 365 6.71 -12.50 9.16
CA ASP A 365 7.00 -11.47 10.18
C ASP A 365 7.42 -12.09 11.52
N THR A 366 6.91 -13.28 11.89
CA THR A 366 7.40 -14.01 13.07
C THR A 366 8.86 -14.48 12.93
N TYR A 367 9.36 -14.59 11.70
CA TYR A 367 10.78 -14.82 11.42
C TYR A 367 11.56 -13.51 11.22
N GLY A 368 10.94 -12.35 11.43
CA GLY A 368 11.59 -11.04 11.26
C GLY A 368 11.72 -10.58 9.80
N VAL A 369 10.95 -11.18 8.89
CA VAL A 369 10.92 -10.82 7.47
C VAL A 369 9.66 -10.02 7.16
N ALA A 370 9.84 -8.71 6.95
CA ALA A 370 8.75 -7.79 6.66
C ALA A 370 8.50 -7.70 5.14
N ILE A 371 7.42 -8.34 4.69
CA ILE A 371 6.86 -8.23 3.33
C ILE A 371 5.44 -7.69 3.40
N ARG A 372 4.81 -7.46 2.24
CA ARG A 372 3.41 -7.03 2.18
C ARG A 372 2.52 -8.08 1.52
N SER A 373 1.28 -8.17 1.99
CA SER A 373 0.19 -8.93 1.36
C SER A 373 -1.02 -8.04 1.07
N GLY A 374 -1.87 -8.48 0.13
CA GLY A 374 -3.20 -7.91 -0.12
C GLY A 374 -3.32 -7.28 -1.51
N HIS A 375 -4.19 -6.27 -1.63
CA HIS A 375 -4.50 -5.63 -2.91
C HIS A 375 -3.51 -4.53 -3.32
N HIS A 376 -2.60 -4.13 -2.43
CA HIS A 376 -1.59 -3.08 -2.64
C HIS A 376 -2.13 -1.75 -3.20
N CYS A 377 -3.37 -1.41 -2.84
CA CYS A 377 -4.08 -0.24 -3.38
C CYS A 377 -4.17 -0.26 -4.92
N ALA A 378 -4.32 -1.43 -5.52
CA ALA A 378 -4.47 -1.66 -6.96
C ALA A 378 -5.56 -2.71 -7.23
N MET A 379 -6.71 -2.61 -6.56
CA MET A 379 -7.81 -3.60 -6.71
C MET A 379 -8.25 -3.82 -8.17
N PRO A 380 -8.33 -2.79 -9.04
CA PRO A 380 -8.66 -3.02 -10.46
C PRO A 380 -7.63 -3.89 -11.18
N LEU A 381 -6.34 -3.80 -10.82
CA LEU A 381 -5.31 -4.70 -11.35
C LEU A 381 -5.55 -6.15 -10.89
N MET A 382 -5.90 -6.35 -9.62
CA MET A 382 -6.21 -7.68 -9.07
C MET A 382 -7.38 -8.31 -9.82
N ALA A 383 -8.45 -7.54 -10.05
CA ALA A 383 -9.59 -7.97 -10.85
C ALA A 383 -9.20 -8.28 -12.30
N ASN A 384 -8.35 -7.45 -12.93
CA ASN A 384 -7.86 -7.66 -14.29
C ASN A 384 -7.01 -8.94 -14.41
N LEU A 385 -6.30 -9.33 -13.36
CA LEU A 385 -5.51 -10.56 -13.28
C LEU A 385 -6.31 -11.77 -12.75
N ASN A 386 -7.57 -11.57 -12.37
CA ASN A 386 -8.44 -12.56 -11.75
C ASN A 386 -7.82 -13.23 -10.50
N ILE A 387 -7.28 -12.40 -9.61
CA ILE A 387 -6.74 -12.81 -8.30
C ILE A 387 -7.32 -11.91 -7.20
N ASP A 388 -7.44 -12.42 -5.98
CA ASP A 388 -7.93 -11.63 -4.84
C ASP A 388 -6.83 -10.72 -4.24
N GLY A 389 -5.56 -11.04 -4.51
CA GLY A 389 -4.42 -10.27 -4.04
C GLY A 389 -3.14 -11.07 -4.18
N CYS A 390 -2.03 -10.48 -3.76
CA CYS A 390 -0.73 -11.15 -3.82
C CYS A 390 0.16 -10.83 -2.62
N LEU A 391 1.27 -11.55 -2.54
CA LEU A 391 2.45 -11.17 -1.78
C LEU A 391 3.30 -10.24 -2.63
N ARG A 392 3.96 -9.29 -1.98
CA ARG A 392 4.92 -8.39 -2.61
C ARG A 392 6.18 -8.26 -1.78
N VAL A 393 7.29 -8.55 -2.43
CA VAL A 393 8.65 -8.25 -1.96
C VAL A 393 9.12 -7.05 -2.75
N SER A 394 9.68 -6.06 -2.07
CA SER A 394 10.25 -4.87 -2.68
C SER A 394 11.63 -4.60 -2.10
N LEU A 395 12.63 -4.60 -2.96
CA LEU A 395 14.05 -4.48 -2.65
C LEU A 395 14.50 -3.04 -2.86
N ALA A 396 15.39 -2.58 -1.99
CA ALA A 396 16.07 -1.29 -2.10
C ALA A 396 17.59 -1.49 -2.05
N ALA A 397 18.37 -0.48 -2.41
CA ALA A 397 19.83 -0.57 -2.47
C ALA A 397 20.53 -0.86 -1.12
N TYR A 398 19.84 -0.76 0.02
CA TYR A 398 20.39 -1.23 1.30
C TYR A 398 20.16 -2.71 1.59
N ASN A 399 19.33 -3.41 0.81
CA ASN A 399 19.08 -4.83 1.00
C ASN A 399 20.27 -5.68 0.55
N THR A 400 20.29 -6.96 0.92
CA THR A 400 21.43 -7.86 0.64
C THR A 400 21.01 -9.24 0.11
N MET A 401 21.90 -9.93 -0.58
CA MET A 401 21.68 -11.33 -1.00
C MET A 401 21.44 -12.27 0.18
N ALA A 402 22.15 -12.07 1.30
CA ALA A 402 21.96 -12.87 2.50
C ALA A 402 20.58 -12.69 3.13
N GLU A 403 20.00 -11.48 3.03
CA GLU A 403 18.61 -11.23 3.44
C GLU A 403 17.63 -11.97 2.52
N ILE A 404 17.92 -12.06 1.22
CA ILE A 404 17.12 -12.83 0.25
C ILE A 404 17.20 -14.32 0.59
N ASP A 405 18.40 -14.86 0.83
CA ASP A 405 18.58 -16.27 1.22
C ASP A 405 17.77 -16.60 2.48
N TYR A 406 17.85 -15.74 3.51
CA TYR A 406 17.10 -15.92 4.74
C TYR A 406 15.58 -15.87 4.52
N PHE A 407 15.10 -15.00 3.64
CA PHE A 407 13.69 -14.93 3.25
C PHE A 407 13.24 -16.20 2.53
N ILE A 408 14.03 -16.73 1.61
CA ILE A 408 13.74 -17.97 0.88
C ILE A 408 13.70 -19.16 1.85
N ASP A 409 14.66 -19.26 2.77
CA ASP A 409 14.66 -20.25 3.84
C ASP A 409 13.42 -20.13 4.74
N SER A 410 12.96 -18.91 4.99
CA SER A 410 11.76 -18.65 5.79
C SER A 410 10.48 -19.08 5.07
N ILE A 411 10.38 -18.89 3.75
CA ILE A 411 9.29 -19.46 2.94
C ILE A 411 9.34 -20.99 2.99
N ASN A 412 10.51 -21.60 2.78
CA ASN A 412 10.64 -23.06 2.81
C ASN A 412 10.25 -23.65 4.16
N LYS A 413 10.63 -22.99 5.27
CA LYS A 413 10.17 -23.37 6.62
C LYS A 413 8.65 -23.31 6.73
N PHE A 414 8.02 -22.21 6.30
CA PHE A 414 6.57 -22.08 6.29
C PHE A 414 5.88 -23.19 5.47
N LEU A 415 6.44 -23.56 4.32
CA LEU A 415 5.91 -24.63 3.46
C LEU A 415 6.09 -26.04 4.08
N LEU A 416 7.13 -26.24 4.88
CA LEU A 416 7.41 -27.51 5.58
C LEU A 416 6.62 -27.66 6.89
N GLU A 417 6.11 -26.56 7.46
CA GLU A 417 5.18 -26.64 8.60
C GLU A 417 3.93 -27.43 8.15
N PRO A 418 3.54 -28.50 8.84
CA PRO A 418 2.57 -29.46 8.32
C PRO A 418 1.21 -28.81 8.01
N CYS A 419 0.99 -28.53 6.72
CA CYS A 419 -0.32 -28.39 6.12
C CYS A 419 -1.00 -29.76 6.21
N LEU A 420 -1.95 -29.93 7.13
CA LEU A 420 -2.88 -31.06 7.05
C LEU A 420 -3.88 -30.77 5.94
N GLU A 421 -3.43 -30.91 4.70
CA GLU A 421 -4.28 -31.24 3.56
C GLU A 421 -4.13 -32.74 3.32
N GLN A 422 -4.74 -33.53 4.19
CA GLN A 422 -5.20 -34.84 3.79
C GLN A 422 -6.72 -34.82 3.95
N GLU A 423 -7.41 -34.85 2.81
CA GLU A 423 -8.80 -35.28 2.76
C GLU A 423 -8.86 -36.67 3.40
N ASN A 424 -9.27 -36.74 4.66
CA ASN A 424 -9.70 -38.01 5.22
C ASN A 424 -10.98 -38.41 4.45
N PRO A 425 -11.08 -39.63 3.90
CA PRO A 425 -12.33 -40.12 3.37
C PRO A 425 -13.30 -40.22 4.55
N VAL A 426 -14.29 -39.33 4.59
CA VAL A 426 -15.39 -39.44 5.55
C VAL A 426 -16.22 -40.65 5.12
N GLU A 427 -16.10 -41.74 5.88
CA GLU A 427 -17.08 -42.82 5.84
C GLU A 427 -18.48 -42.22 6.07
N LYS A 428 -19.43 -42.55 5.18
CA LYS A 428 -20.83 -42.19 5.34
C LYS A 428 -21.36 -42.84 6.62
N GLY A 429 -21.36 -42.10 7.72
CA GLY A 429 -21.90 -42.55 8.99
C GLY A 429 -21.95 -41.43 10.01
N GLN A 430 -23.17 -40.90 10.24
CA GLN A 430 -23.57 -40.04 11.35
C GLN A 430 -22.87 -38.67 11.46
N LEU A 431 -23.66 -37.59 11.31
CA LEU A 431 -23.33 -36.25 11.78
C LEU A 431 -22.97 -36.35 13.27
N THR A 432 -21.67 -36.35 13.57
CA THR A 432 -21.14 -36.28 14.93
C THR A 432 -20.78 -34.84 15.23
N SER A 433 -21.24 -34.39 16.39
CA SER A 433 -21.20 -33.01 16.89
C SER A 433 -19.81 -32.36 16.79
N THR A 434 -19.79 -31.10 16.36
CA THR A 434 -18.64 -30.19 16.46
C THR A 434 -18.07 -30.22 17.89
N PRO A 435 -16.74 -30.22 18.11
CA PRO A 435 -16.19 -30.14 19.46
C PRO A 435 -16.66 -28.82 20.10
N THR A 436 -17.57 -28.91 21.05
CA THR A 436 -18.11 -27.76 21.78
C THR A 436 -17.10 -27.37 22.84
N ASN A 437 -16.10 -26.56 22.44
CA ASN A 437 -15.36 -25.78 23.43
C ASN A 437 -16.32 -24.70 23.93
N ASP A 438 -16.56 -24.63 25.23
CA ASP A 438 -17.31 -23.53 25.81
C ASP A 438 -16.40 -22.30 25.98
N MET A 439 -16.99 -21.11 26.17
CA MET A 439 -16.23 -19.86 26.40
C MET A 439 -15.13 -20.02 27.47
N ALA A 440 -15.41 -20.77 28.54
CA ALA A 440 -14.48 -21.01 29.64
C ALA A 440 -13.22 -21.77 29.21
N ASP A 441 -13.34 -22.70 28.25
CA ASP A 441 -12.21 -23.46 27.73
C ASP A 441 -11.29 -22.59 26.89
N ILE A 442 -11.88 -21.72 26.05
CA ILE A 442 -11.14 -20.77 25.23
C ILE A 442 -10.44 -19.72 26.10
N LEU A 443 -11.12 -19.18 27.12
CA LEU A 443 -10.52 -18.27 28.09
C LEU A 443 -9.35 -18.92 28.83
N THR A 444 -9.52 -20.17 29.27
CA THR A 444 -8.46 -20.92 29.94
C THR A 444 -7.25 -21.16 29.03
N LEU A 445 -7.49 -21.50 27.75
CA LEU A 445 -6.45 -21.67 26.74
C LEU A 445 -5.64 -20.37 26.54
N PHE A 446 -6.32 -19.24 26.41
CA PHE A 446 -5.69 -17.94 26.17
C PHE A 446 -5.00 -17.38 27.42
N ALA A 447 -5.52 -17.67 28.62
CA ALA A 447 -4.89 -17.31 29.89
C ALA A 447 -3.57 -18.06 30.10
N LYS A 448 -3.49 -19.34 29.71
CA LYS A 448 -2.26 -20.16 29.80
C LYS A 448 -1.22 -19.79 28.73
N THR A 449 -1.67 -19.18 27.63
CA THR A 449 -0.82 -18.87 26.48
C THR A 449 -0.27 -17.45 26.56
N LYS A 450 1.04 -17.33 26.83
CA LYS A 450 1.74 -16.04 26.94
C LYS A 450 2.18 -15.54 25.57
N GLY A 451 1.96 -14.24 25.34
CA GLY A 451 2.35 -13.56 24.11
C GLY A 451 1.35 -13.76 22.97
N TRP A 452 1.21 -12.73 22.13
CA TRP A 452 0.24 -12.74 21.04
C TRP A 452 0.57 -13.79 19.98
N ASP A 453 1.84 -13.99 19.62
CA ASP A 453 2.23 -14.97 18.58
C ASP A 453 1.80 -16.40 18.93
N SER A 454 1.94 -16.77 20.20
CA SER A 454 1.49 -18.06 20.72
C SER A 454 -0.04 -18.16 20.68
N ARG A 455 -0.76 -17.10 21.05
CA ARG A 455 -2.23 -17.04 20.97
C ARG A 455 -2.71 -17.14 19.52
N HIS A 456 -2.07 -16.42 18.60
CA HIS A 456 -2.35 -16.50 17.17
C HIS A 456 -2.17 -17.92 16.65
N ARG A 457 -1.12 -18.64 17.09
CA ARG A 457 -0.94 -20.05 16.77
C ARG A 457 -2.07 -20.92 17.33
N GLU A 458 -2.52 -20.68 18.56
CA GLU A 458 -3.67 -21.40 19.12
C GLU A 458 -4.94 -21.16 18.30
N ILE A 459 -5.19 -19.92 17.84
CA ILE A 459 -6.30 -19.63 16.92
C ILE A 459 -6.19 -20.49 15.65
N MET A 460 -5.01 -20.53 15.03
CA MET A 460 -4.78 -21.35 13.84
C MET A 460 -4.99 -22.85 14.11
N LEU A 461 -4.61 -23.35 15.29
CA LEU A 461 -4.82 -24.73 15.71
C LEU A 461 -6.31 -25.04 15.97
N LEU A 462 -7.06 -24.10 16.53
CA LEU A 462 -8.52 -24.22 16.66
C LEU A 462 -9.17 -24.33 15.27
N GLY A 463 -8.78 -23.47 14.33
CA GLY A 463 -9.32 -23.47 12.96
C GLY A 463 -9.03 -24.76 12.18
N LYS A 464 -7.96 -25.45 12.54
CA LYS A 464 -7.59 -26.76 12.00
C LYS A 464 -8.49 -27.89 12.53
N LYS A 465 -9.00 -27.78 13.75
CA LYS A 465 -9.91 -28.77 14.36
C LYS A 465 -11.37 -28.58 13.92
N LEU A 466 -11.72 -27.39 13.44
CA LEU A 466 -13.03 -27.14 12.85
C LEU A 466 -13.20 -28.04 11.61
N PRO A 467 -14.30 -28.79 11.45
CA PRO A 467 -14.59 -29.54 10.23
C PRO A 467 -14.73 -28.61 9.00
N ARG A 468 -14.62 -29.17 7.79
CA ARG A 468 -14.88 -28.45 6.54
C ARG A 468 -16.36 -28.61 6.18
N LEU A 469 -17.02 -27.53 5.75
CA LEU A 469 -18.38 -27.62 5.20
C LEU A 469 -18.35 -28.35 3.85
N GLU A 470 -19.41 -29.10 3.54
CA GLU A 470 -19.53 -29.76 2.24
C GLU A 470 -19.60 -28.71 1.11
N LYS A 471 -19.11 -29.06 -0.09
CA LYS A 471 -19.08 -28.11 -1.22
C LYS A 471 -20.47 -27.55 -1.57
N ALA A 472 -21.53 -28.36 -1.44
CA ALA A 472 -22.90 -27.92 -1.71
C ALA A 472 -23.41 -26.86 -0.71
N GLN A 473 -22.82 -26.80 0.49
CA GLN A 473 -23.17 -25.85 1.55
C GLN A 473 -22.35 -24.56 1.49
N ARG A 474 -21.41 -24.41 0.54
CA ARG A 474 -20.64 -23.19 0.32
C ARG A 474 -21.17 -22.47 -0.92
N ASN A 475 -22.28 -21.77 -0.73
CA ASN A 475 -23.04 -21.13 -1.81
C ASN A 475 -23.43 -19.69 -1.43
N ASP A 476 -24.08 -18.98 -2.34
CA ASP A 476 -24.44 -17.56 -2.16
C ASP A 476 -25.47 -17.33 -1.04
N GLU A 477 -26.22 -18.35 -0.61
CA GLU A 477 -27.20 -18.25 0.47
C GLU A 477 -26.56 -18.31 1.86
N THR A 478 -25.41 -18.97 1.94
CA THR A 478 -24.66 -19.21 3.19
C THR A 478 -23.48 -18.25 3.36
N ILE A 479 -23.12 -17.50 2.31
CA ILE A 479 -21.99 -16.57 2.33
C ILE A 479 -22.24 -15.36 3.25
N ILE A 480 -21.19 -14.95 3.96
CA ILE A 480 -21.19 -13.79 4.85
C ILE A 480 -20.60 -12.60 4.09
N ALA A 481 -21.45 -11.65 3.71
CA ALA A 481 -21.01 -10.42 3.08
C ALA A 481 -20.24 -9.53 4.07
N GLY A 482 -19.16 -8.89 3.61
CA GLY A 482 -18.39 -7.91 4.39
C GLY A 482 -17.07 -8.41 5.00
N CYS A 483 -16.63 -9.63 4.69
CA CYS A 483 -15.31 -10.15 5.06
C CYS A 483 -14.29 -10.02 3.90
N GLU A 484 -13.02 -9.73 4.21
CA GLU A 484 -11.93 -9.75 3.22
C GLU A 484 -11.56 -11.17 2.77
N SER A 485 -11.90 -12.19 3.57
CA SER A 485 -11.79 -13.61 3.23
C SER A 485 -13.19 -14.21 3.16
N LEU A 486 -13.42 -15.18 2.27
CA LEU A 486 -14.74 -15.79 2.12
C LEU A 486 -15.09 -16.63 3.36
N ALA A 487 -16.31 -16.44 3.88
CA ALA A 487 -16.83 -17.23 4.98
C ALA A 487 -18.28 -17.63 4.70
N TRP A 488 -18.62 -18.87 5.05
CA TRP A 488 -19.96 -19.43 4.90
C TRP A 488 -20.47 -19.88 6.27
N LEU A 489 -21.73 -19.59 6.59
CA LEU A 489 -22.37 -19.92 7.86
C LEU A 489 -23.69 -20.65 7.60
N SER A 490 -23.85 -21.80 8.25
CA SER A 490 -25.09 -22.58 8.32
C SER A 490 -25.58 -22.62 9.76
N VAL A 491 -26.90 -22.72 9.92
CA VAL A 491 -27.58 -22.72 11.21
C VAL A 491 -28.60 -23.85 11.25
N GLU A 492 -28.61 -24.58 12.36
CA GLU A 492 -29.63 -25.58 12.68
C GLU A 492 -30.24 -25.24 14.04
N GLN A 493 -31.55 -25.45 14.18
CA GLN A 493 -32.24 -25.30 15.46
C GLN A 493 -32.86 -26.65 15.84
N ASP A 494 -32.61 -27.09 17.07
CA ASP A 494 -33.17 -28.34 17.56
C ASP A 494 -34.61 -28.19 18.07
N ASN A 495 -35.24 -29.33 18.41
CA ASN A 495 -36.61 -29.37 18.94
C ASN A 495 -36.77 -28.71 20.33
N GLN A 496 -35.66 -28.37 20.99
CA GLN A 496 -35.63 -27.65 22.28
C GLN A 496 -35.39 -26.14 22.08
N GLY A 497 -35.29 -25.68 20.83
CA GLY A 497 -35.07 -24.28 20.48
C GLY A 497 -33.62 -23.81 20.62
N LEU A 498 -32.66 -24.74 20.74
CA LEU A 498 -31.23 -24.44 20.81
C LEU A 498 -30.64 -24.34 19.40
N PHE A 499 -29.83 -23.32 19.18
CA PHE A 499 -29.16 -23.09 17.91
C PHE A 499 -27.77 -23.72 17.88
N SER A 500 -27.45 -24.34 16.76
CA SER A 500 -26.12 -24.85 16.40
C SER A 500 -25.66 -24.21 15.11
N PHE A 501 -24.52 -23.53 15.17
CA PHE A 501 -23.89 -22.87 14.02
C PHE A 501 -22.71 -23.68 13.53
N THR A 502 -22.60 -23.80 12.21
CA THR A 502 -21.44 -24.40 11.53
C THR A 502 -20.96 -23.43 10.45
N ALA A 503 -19.65 -23.30 10.27
CA ALA A 503 -19.10 -22.39 9.26
C ALA A 503 -17.79 -22.91 8.68
N ASP A 504 -17.43 -22.33 7.55
CA ASP A 504 -16.16 -22.54 6.89
C ASP A 504 -15.60 -21.21 6.39
N SER A 505 -14.29 -21.14 6.20
CA SER A 505 -13.61 -20.07 5.50
C SER A 505 -12.40 -20.60 4.74
N ASP A 506 -12.07 -19.94 3.65
CA ASP A 506 -10.83 -20.16 2.90
C ASP A 506 -9.59 -19.74 3.70
N ALA A 507 -9.71 -18.77 4.61
CA ALA A 507 -8.64 -18.32 5.50
C ALA A 507 -8.55 -19.16 6.78
N LYS A 508 -7.35 -19.69 7.08
CA LYS A 508 -7.11 -20.56 8.23
C LYS A 508 -7.35 -19.85 9.57
N ILE A 509 -6.98 -18.57 9.66
CA ILE A 509 -7.20 -17.78 10.87
C ILE A 509 -8.69 -17.53 11.13
N ILE A 510 -9.48 -17.28 10.07
CA ILE A 510 -10.92 -17.01 10.19
C ILE A 510 -11.62 -18.27 10.69
N ARG A 511 -11.23 -19.46 10.22
CA ARG A 511 -11.70 -20.73 10.79
C ARG A 511 -11.44 -20.83 12.29
N GLY A 512 -10.29 -20.37 12.75
CA GLY A 512 -9.97 -20.33 14.18
C GLY A 512 -10.83 -19.36 14.97
N LEU A 513 -11.05 -18.17 14.41
CA LEU A 513 -11.93 -17.15 14.99
C LEU A 513 -13.39 -17.62 15.02
N LEU A 514 -13.83 -18.37 14.01
CA LEU A 514 -15.15 -19.02 14.00
C LEU A 514 -15.34 -19.97 15.18
N VAL A 515 -14.33 -20.78 15.53
CA VAL A 515 -14.39 -21.65 16.72
C VAL A 515 -14.55 -20.83 18.00
N ILE A 516 -13.84 -19.71 18.12
CA ILE A 516 -13.94 -18.81 19.29
C ILE A 516 -15.33 -18.17 19.38
N VAL A 517 -15.89 -17.74 18.24
CA VAL A 517 -17.25 -17.20 18.15
C VAL A 517 -18.28 -18.29 18.51
N PHE A 518 -18.14 -19.49 17.97
CA PHE A 518 -19.07 -20.59 18.24
C PHE A 518 -19.09 -21.03 19.69
N ALA A 519 -17.94 -20.97 20.39
CA ALA A 519 -17.88 -21.20 21.82
C ALA A 519 -18.82 -20.27 22.62
N ALA A 520 -19.11 -19.08 22.10
CA ALA A 520 -20.02 -18.12 22.72
C ALA A 520 -21.50 -18.34 22.38
N PHE A 521 -21.82 -18.96 21.24
CA PHE A 521 -23.19 -18.96 20.69
C PHE A 521 -23.83 -20.34 20.49
N ASN A 522 -23.05 -21.42 20.30
CA ASN A 522 -23.63 -22.75 20.09
C ASN A 522 -24.33 -23.29 21.35
N ASN A 523 -25.35 -24.13 21.15
CA ASN A 523 -26.15 -24.75 22.20
C ASN A 523 -26.87 -23.74 23.12
N LYS A 524 -27.29 -22.61 22.55
CA LYS A 524 -28.03 -21.56 23.27
C LYS A 524 -29.37 -21.28 22.59
N THR A 525 -30.34 -20.86 23.40
CA THR A 525 -31.62 -20.34 22.90
C THR A 525 -31.43 -18.95 22.28
N ALA A 526 -32.37 -18.52 21.43
CA ALA A 526 -32.33 -17.18 20.83
C ALA A 526 -32.09 -16.08 21.88
N GLN A 527 -32.83 -16.11 23.01
CA GLN A 527 -32.67 -15.14 24.09
C GLN A 527 -31.23 -15.11 24.63
N LYS A 528 -30.66 -16.27 24.95
CA LYS A 528 -29.28 -16.37 25.45
C LYS A 528 -28.24 -15.93 24.43
N ILE A 529 -28.49 -16.09 23.13
CA ILE A 529 -27.60 -15.60 22.06
C ILE A 529 -27.59 -14.07 22.03
N HIS A 530 -28.76 -13.45 22.17
CA HIS A 530 -28.85 -11.97 22.20
C HIS A 530 -28.24 -11.38 23.46
N ASP A 531 -28.37 -12.06 24.60
CA ASP A 531 -27.84 -11.63 25.90
C ASP A 531 -26.29 -11.75 26.02
N VAL A 532 -25.62 -12.47 25.10
CA VAL A 532 -24.16 -12.56 25.09
C VAL A 532 -23.53 -11.22 24.68
N ASP A 533 -22.75 -10.64 25.60
CA ASP A 533 -21.83 -9.56 25.31
C ASP A 533 -20.54 -10.11 24.70
N ILE A 534 -20.50 -10.11 23.37
CA ILE A 534 -19.34 -10.61 22.63
C ILE A 534 -18.12 -9.70 22.77
N ASN A 535 -18.34 -8.40 23.02
CA ASN A 535 -17.25 -7.43 23.09
C ASN A 535 -16.44 -7.64 24.37
N ASP A 536 -17.13 -7.90 25.47
CA ASP A 536 -16.50 -8.22 26.75
C ASP A 536 -15.68 -9.53 26.65
N TYR A 537 -16.28 -10.57 26.05
CA TYR A 537 -15.56 -11.84 25.80
C TYR A 537 -14.30 -11.66 24.94
N PHE A 538 -14.38 -10.87 23.85
CA PHE A 538 -13.21 -10.59 23.03
C PHE A 538 -12.18 -9.69 23.74
N ALA A 539 -12.62 -8.80 24.62
CA ALA A 539 -11.74 -7.98 25.44
C ALA A 539 -10.94 -8.84 26.44
N GLU A 540 -11.59 -9.80 27.11
CA GLU A 540 -10.93 -10.75 28.01
C GLU A 540 -9.89 -11.61 27.29
N LEU A 541 -10.17 -12.02 26.05
CA LEU A 541 -9.20 -12.74 25.21
C LEU A 541 -8.05 -11.84 24.71
N GLY A 542 -8.19 -10.52 24.81
CA GLY A 542 -7.30 -9.55 24.18
C GLY A 542 -7.31 -9.64 22.65
N LEU A 543 -8.39 -10.15 22.06
CA LEU A 543 -8.46 -10.57 20.67
C LEU A 543 -8.45 -9.37 19.71
N MET A 544 -9.36 -8.41 19.94
CA MET A 544 -9.58 -7.28 19.03
C MET A 544 -8.42 -6.28 18.96
N GLN A 545 -7.56 -6.25 19.99
CA GLN A 545 -6.41 -5.36 20.05
C GLN A 545 -5.29 -5.76 19.08
N HIS A 546 -5.31 -7.00 18.61
CA HIS A 546 -4.26 -7.59 17.80
C HIS A 546 -4.73 -8.12 16.43
N LEU A 547 -6.04 -8.09 16.17
CA LEU A 547 -6.56 -8.32 14.83
C LEU A 547 -6.42 -7.06 13.97
N SER A 548 -6.19 -7.22 12.68
CA SER A 548 -6.28 -6.10 11.74
C SER A 548 -7.71 -5.54 11.71
N PRO A 549 -7.92 -4.25 11.38
CA PRO A 549 -9.26 -3.67 11.30
C PRO A 549 -10.22 -4.48 10.42
N SER A 550 -9.73 -4.98 9.27
CA SER A 550 -10.49 -5.85 8.37
C SER A 550 -10.95 -7.15 9.05
N ARG A 551 -10.05 -7.86 9.74
CA ARG A 551 -10.37 -9.11 10.44
C ARG A 551 -11.27 -8.89 11.64
N GLY A 552 -11.04 -7.82 12.41
CA GLY A 552 -11.92 -7.42 13.50
C GLY A 552 -13.35 -7.16 13.02
N ASN A 553 -13.50 -6.41 11.93
CA ASN A 553 -14.80 -6.16 11.32
C ASN A 553 -15.45 -7.44 10.79
N GLY A 554 -14.68 -8.32 10.15
CA GLY A 554 -15.19 -9.61 9.64
C GLY A 554 -15.73 -10.52 10.75
N VAL A 555 -15.01 -10.62 11.88
CA VAL A 555 -15.50 -11.37 13.05
C VAL A 555 -16.78 -10.79 13.62
N LEU A 556 -16.87 -9.45 13.73
CA LEU A 556 -18.10 -8.80 14.19
C LEU A 556 -19.27 -9.01 13.21
N ALA A 557 -19.02 -8.98 11.90
CA ALA A 557 -20.04 -9.27 10.90
C ALA A 557 -20.58 -10.70 11.00
N ILE A 558 -19.72 -11.68 11.33
CA ILE A 558 -20.16 -13.06 11.63
C ILE A 558 -21.09 -13.07 12.86
N VAL A 559 -20.73 -12.34 13.92
CA VAL A 559 -21.54 -12.26 15.14
C VAL A 559 -22.90 -11.62 14.86
N ASP A 560 -22.94 -10.53 14.10
CA ASP A 560 -24.17 -9.86 13.71
C ASP A 560 -25.07 -10.79 12.88
N LYS A 561 -24.48 -11.57 11.97
CA LYS A 561 -25.19 -12.57 11.19
C LYS A 561 -25.76 -13.69 12.07
N ILE A 562 -25.00 -14.18 13.05
CA ILE A 562 -25.46 -15.18 14.03
C ILE A 562 -26.67 -14.63 14.81
N LYS A 563 -26.58 -13.41 15.35
CA LYS A 563 -27.69 -12.76 16.07
C LYS A 563 -28.91 -12.54 15.16
N LEU A 564 -28.69 -12.22 13.89
CA LEU A 564 -29.77 -12.05 12.90
C LEU A 564 -30.48 -13.37 12.55
N LEU A 565 -29.74 -14.49 12.51
CA LEU A 565 -30.27 -15.83 12.24
C LEU A 565 -30.99 -16.41 13.46
N ALA A 566 -30.54 -16.09 14.67
CA ALA A 566 -31.19 -16.46 15.93
C ALA A 566 -32.34 -15.51 16.30
N LYS A 567 -33.35 -15.38 15.41
CA LYS A 567 -34.59 -14.66 15.75
C LYS A 567 -35.49 -15.55 16.63
N PRO A 568 -36.15 -15.00 17.66
CA PRO A 568 -37.09 -15.73 18.49
C PRO A 568 -38.33 -16.20 17.73
#